data_AF-A0A6G9FAD9-F1
#
_entry.id   AF-A0A6G9FAD9-F1
#
_cell.length_a   1.000
_cell.length_b   1.000
_cell.length_c   1.000
_cell.angle_alpha   90.00
_cell.angle_beta   90.00
_cell.angle_gamma   90.00
#
_symmetry.space_group_name_H-M   'P 1'
#
loop_
_entity.id
_entity.type
_entity.pdbx_description
1 polymer ?
#
loop_
_entity_poly.entity_id
_entity_poly.type
_entity_poly.pdbx_seq_one_letter_code
_entity_poly.pdbx_strand_id
1 'polypeptide(L)'
;MSVDLPSKPRRSRPRALAGTVATLSAVVLPLAATTPAHASTENVYVRYTQHDAFDNLIYEVVFTGKVSSNGPTSYTLTGTLDAWCNDGPIFTEYAGVAYSPASASHTWKTYKCSDLAQEINVTGSRKAGEAIDIKVGGTSGTANTWNTTSNSTYNIGS
;
A
#
# COMPACT_ATOMS: atom_id res chain seq x y z
N MET A 1 -33.30 -27.85 6.26
CA MET A 1 -34.39 -27.55 5.31
C MET A 1 -33.74 -26.95 4.07
N SER A 2 -33.43 -27.78 3.08
CA SER A 2 -32.82 -27.37 1.81
C SER A 2 -33.92 -27.04 0.82
N VAL A 3 -33.84 -25.86 0.21
CA VAL A 3 -34.80 -25.41 -0.81
C VAL A 3 -34.08 -25.44 -2.15
N ASP A 4 -34.43 -26.43 -2.97
CA ASP A 4 -34.02 -26.60 -4.36
C ASP A 4 -34.65 -25.53 -5.24
N LEU A 5 -33.86 -24.83 -6.07
CA LEU A 5 -34.35 -23.83 -7.02
C LEU A 5 -34.34 -24.41 -8.46
N PRO A 6 -35.44 -24.24 -9.23
CA PRO A 6 -35.58 -24.83 -10.55
C PRO A 6 -34.72 -24.13 -11.63
N SER A 7 -34.06 -24.95 -12.44
CA SER A 7 -33.22 -24.55 -13.57
C SER A 7 -34.06 -24.04 -14.76
N LYS A 8 -33.68 -22.87 -15.28
CA LYS A 8 -34.39 -22.19 -16.38
C LYS A 8 -33.88 -22.67 -17.75
N PRO A 9 -34.77 -22.92 -18.74
CA PRO A 9 -34.40 -23.57 -20.00
C PRO A 9 -33.58 -22.70 -20.96
N ARG A 10 -32.59 -23.35 -21.60
CA ARG A 10 -31.80 -22.88 -22.75
C ARG A 10 -32.70 -22.58 -23.95
N ARG A 11 -32.59 -21.37 -24.51
CA ARG A 11 -33.08 -21.06 -25.85
C ARG A 11 -31.93 -21.16 -26.85
N SER A 12 -32.05 -22.13 -27.75
CA SER A 12 -31.24 -22.31 -28.96
C SER A 12 -31.99 -21.77 -30.17
N ARG A 13 -31.37 -20.87 -30.95
CA ARG A 13 -31.74 -20.49 -32.35
C ARG A 13 -30.53 -19.80 -33.01
N PRO A 14 -30.47 -19.66 -34.35
CA PRO A 14 -30.00 -20.66 -35.29
C PRO A 14 -28.72 -20.21 -36.04
N ARG A 15 -28.11 -21.17 -36.73
CA ARG A 15 -27.04 -20.98 -37.73
C ARG A 15 -27.46 -19.96 -38.80
N ALA A 16 -26.59 -19.00 -39.08
CA ALA A 16 -26.51 -18.33 -40.38
C ALA A 16 -25.22 -18.78 -41.07
N LEU A 17 -25.40 -19.29 -42.29
CA LEU A 17 -24.38 -19.71 -43.24
C LEU A 17 -23.75 -18.50 -43.93
N ALA A 18 -22.54 -18.75 -44.44
CA ALA A 18 -21.96 -18.21 -45.67
C ALA A 18 -21.51 -16.73 -45.69
N GLY A 19 -20.21 -16.56 -45.93
CA GLY A 19 -19.59 -15.28 -46.23
C GLY A 19 -18.07 -15.39 -46.20
N THR A 20 -17.49 -16.26 -47.02
CA THR A 20 -16.04 -16.29 -47.26
C THR A 20 -15.65 -15.05 -48.06
N VAL A 21 -15.02 -14.09 -47.39
CA VAL A 21 -14.12 -13.12 -48.02
C VAL A 21 -12.88 -13.08 -47.14
N ALA A 22 -11.88 -13.87 -47.51
CA ALA A 22 -10.55 -13.79 -46.91
C ALA A 22 -9.82 -12.56 -47.47
N THR A 23 -10.20 -11.38 -46.99
CA THR A 23 -9.32 -10.21 -47.07
C THR A 23 -8.15 -10.47 -46.14
N LEU A 24 -6.96 -10.71 -46.72
CA LEU A 24 -5.68 -10.53 -46.05
C LEU A 24 -5.53 -9.04 -45.70
N SER A 25 -6.24 -8.61 -44.67
CA SER A 25 -5.91 -7.37 -43.98
C SER A 25 -4.59 -7.64 -43.28
N ALA A 26 -3.50 -7.10 -43.83
CA ALA A 26 -2.28 -6.92 -43.08
C ALA A 26 -2.64 -6.06 -41.86
N VAL A 27 -2.88 -6.73 -40.74
CA VAL A 27 -3.04 -6.07 -39.45
C VAL A 27 -1.67 -5.49 -39.15
N VAL A 28 -1.48 -4.23 -39.51
CA VAL A 28 -0.40 -3.41 -38.97
C VAL A 28 -0.75 -3.26 -37.49
N LEU A 29 -0.33 -4.23 -36.69
CA LEU A 29 -0.35 -4.10 -35.24
C LEU A 29 0.47 -2.84 -34.95
N PRO A 30 -0.12 -1.80 -34.34
CA PRO A 30 0.71 -0.75 -33.79
C PRO A 30 1.62 -1.45 -32.78
N LEU A 31 2.92 -1.50 -33.09
CA LEU A 31 3.92 -1.70 -32.06
C LEU A 31 3.77 -0.50 -31.15
N ALA A 32 2.89 -0.61 -30.16
CA ALA A 32 2.89 0.26 -29.01
C ALA A 32 4.30 0.14 -28.46
N ALA A 33 5.12 1.15 -28.74
CA ALA A 33 6.43 1.27 -28.15
C ALA A 33 6.18 1.28 -26.65
N THR A 34 6.39 0.14 -26.01
CA THR A 34 6.46 0.06 -24.56
C THR A 34 7.72 0.82 -24.20
N THR A 35 7.59 2.14 -24.05
CA THR A 35 8.60 2.93 -23.37
C THR A 35 8.88 2.20 -22.06
N PRO A 36 10.12 1.76 -21.81
CA PRO A 36 10.43 1.05 -20.58
C PRO A 36 9.92 1.91 -19.43
N ALA A 37 9.04 1.33 -18.62
CA ALA A 37 8.55 1.93 -17.38
C ALA A 37 9.78 2.30 -16.57
N HIS A 38 10.12 3.60 -16.55
CA HIS A 38 11.27 4.07 -15.80
C HIS A 38 10.90 3.94 -14.32
N ALA A 39 11.63 3.09 -13.60
CA ALA A 39 11.54 2.99 -12.16
C ALA A 39 11.70 4.39 -11.55
N SER A 40 10.63 4.91 -10.95
CA SER A 40 10.63 6.18 -10.24
C SER A 40 10.84 5.92 -8.76
N THR A 41 11.65 6.75 -8.12
CA THR A 41 11.96 6.67 -6.70
C THR A 41 11.67 8.01 -6.05
N GLU A 42 10.89 7.99 -4.97
CA GLU A 42 10.58 9.15 -4.15
C GLU A 42 11.18 8.99 -2.75
N ASN A 43 11.66 10.09 -2.17
CA ASN A 43 12.06 10.12 -0.77
C ASN A 43 10.80 10.22 0.11
N VAL A 44 10.81 9.51 1.22
CA VAL A 44 9.68 9.41 2.16
C VAL A 44 10.12 10.00 3.49
N TYR A 45 9.28 10.89 4.04
CA TYR A 45 9.39 11.38 5.40
C TYR A 45 7.99 11.51 6.00
N VAL A 46 7.67 10.68 6.97
CA VAL A 46 6.37 10.70 7.67
C VAL A 46 6.64 10.77 9.16
N ARG A 47 6.04 11.75 9.83
CA ARG A 47 6.23 12.02 11.26
C ARG A 47 4.89 12.10 11.95
N TYR A 48 4.75 11.39 13.07
CA TYR A 48 3.65 11.49 14.01
C TYR A 48 4.17 11.99 15.34
N THR A 49 3.53 13.02 15.89
CA THR A 49 3.85 13.55 17.22
C THR A 49 2.58 13.63 18.05
N GLN A 50 2.69 13.28 19.33
CA GLN A 50 1.61 13.40 20.30
C GLN A 50 2.09 14.17 21.52
N HIS A 51 1.28 15.13 21.94
CA HIS A 51 1.50 15.92 23.14
C HIS A 51 0.42 15.63 24.18
N ASP A 52 0.73 15.86 25.46
CA ASP A 52 -0.24 15.80 26.55
C ASP A 52 -1.05 17.10 26.65
N ALA A 53 -1.93 17.19 27.65
CA ALA A 53 -2.75 18.38 27.90
C ALA A 53 -1.94 19.63 28.29
N PHE A 54 -0.66 19.46 28.62
CA PHE A 54 0.28 20.52 29.00
C PHE A 54 1.33 20.79 27.91
N ASP A 55 1.11 20.26 26.71
CA ASP A 55 1.98 20.39 25.55
C ASP A 55 3.36 19.70 25.69
N ASN A 56 3.51 18.77 26.64
CA ASN A 56 4.71 17.94 26.71
C ASN A 56 4.65 16.86 25.63
N LEU A 57 5.75 16.67 24.90
CA LEU A 57 5.88 15.58 23.94
C LEU A 57 5.76 14.24 24.69
N ILE A 58 4.81 13.39 24.26
CA ILE A 58 4.64 12.03 24.77
C ILE A 58 5.23 11.01 23.81
N TYR A 59 5.00 11.22 22.50
CA TYR A 59 5.46 10.32 21.46
C TYR A 59 5.91 11.10 20.24
N GLU A 60 6.97 10.62 19.63
CA GLU A 60 7.38 10.99 18.29
C GLU A 60 7.71 9.70 17.53
N VAL A 61 7.06 9.46 16.40
CA VAL A 61 7.36 8.34 15.52
C VAL A 61 7.69 8.89 14.15
N VAL A 62 8.85 8.49 13.61
CA VAL A 62 9.36 8.98 12.33
C VAL A 62 9.70 7.80 11.45
N PHE A 63 9.20 7.82 10.22
CA PHE A 63 9.71 6.97 9.15
C PHE A 63 10.44 7.83 8.13
N THR A 64 11.71 7.53 7.90
CA THR A 64 12.55 8.18 6.87
C THR A 64 13.05 7.12 5.90
N GLY A 65 12.82 7.32 4.61
CA GLY A 65 13.13 6.29 3.63
C GLY A 65 12.94 6.69 2.18
N LYS A 66 12.71 5.68 1.35
CA LYS A 66 12.42 5.79 -0.08
C LYS A 66 11.36 4.79 -0.48
N VAL A 67 10.53 5.20 -1.42
CA VAL A 67 9.58 4.32 -2.10
C VAL A 67 9.88 4.35 -3.59
N SER A 68 9.98 3.17 -4.20
CA SER A 68 10.39 3.00 -5.58
C SER A 68 9.44 2.08 -6.33
N SER A 69 9.13 2.38 -7.59
CA SER A 69 8.47 1.42 -8.47
C SER A 69 9.49 0.43 -9.02
N ASN A 70 9.16 -0.87 -8.96
CA ASN A 70 9.97 -1.95 -9.53
C ASN A 70 9.30 -2.49 -10.80
N GLY A 71 8.82 -1.57 -11.64
CA GLY A 71 7.92 -1.83 -12.75
C GLY A 71 6.48 -1.41 -12.47
N PRO A 72 5.55 -1.73 -13.38
CA PRO A 72 4.20 -1.19 -13.35
C PRO A 72 3.36 -1.74 -12.19
N THR A 73 3.61 -2.97 -11.75
CA THR A 73 2.72 -3.65 -10.79
C THR A 73 3.35 -3.91 -9.43
N SER A 74 4.51 -3.32 -9.15
CA SER A 74 5.26 -3.58 -7.92
C SER A 74 5.92 -2.32 -7.38
N TYR A 75 6.24 -2.36 -6.09
CA TYR A 75 6.98 -1.31 -5.41
C TYR A 75 7.89 -1.90 -4.33
N THR A 76 8.93 -1.15 -3.98
CA THR A 76 9.75 -1.36 -2.79
C THR A 76 9.65 -0.14 -1.90
N LEU A 77 9.54 -0.38 -0.59
CA LEU A 77 9.69 0.63 0.44
C LEU A 77 10.89 0.24 1.30
N THR A 78 11.89 1.12 1.36
CA THR A 78 13.06 0.98 2.23
C THR A 78 13.20 2.19 3.13
N GLY A 79 13.74 2.01 4.33
CA GLY A 79 14.00 3.12 5.24
C GLY A 79 14.19 2.67 6.66
N THR A 80 14.13 3.63 7.57
CA THR A 80 14.26 3.42 9.01
C THR A 80 13.01 3.97 9.69
N LEU A 81 12.40 3.12 10.51
CA LEU A 81 11.42 3.53 11.49
C LEU A 81 12.17 3.83 12.79
N ASP A 82 11.97 5.03 13.32
CA ASP A 82 12.52 5.47 14.59
C ASP A 82 11.40 6.06 15.45
N ALA A 83 11.57 6.03 16.76
CA ALA A 83 10.63 6.66 17.66
C ALA A 83 11.28 7.10 18.96
N TRP A 84 10.81 8.22 19.48
CA TRP A 84 10.95 8.60 20.87
C TRP A 84 9.63 8.31 21.60
N CYS A 85 9.72 7.51 22.65
CA CYS A 85 8.60 7.14 23.50
C CYS A 85 8.95 7.52 24.94
N ASN A 86 8.01 8.08 25.69
CA ASN A 86 8.27 8.55 27.04
C ASN A 86 8.59 7.38 27.99
N ASP A 87 9.66 7.50 28.77
CA ASP A 87 10.05 6.55 29.81
C ASP A 87 9.13 6.66 31.03
N GLY A 88 7.92 6.13 30.93
CA GLY A 88 6.97 6.11 32.04
C GLY A 88 5.75 5.19 31.95
N PRO A 89 5.51 4.41 30.88
CA PRO A 89 4.34 3.54 30.85
C PRO A 89 4.57 2.29 31.70
N ILE A 90 3.52 1.85 32.39
CA ILE A 90 3.48 0.51 33.01
C ILE A 90 3.47 -0.58 31.91
N PHE A 91 3.09 -0.24 30.69
CA PHE A 91 2.89 -1.16 29.58
C PHE A 91 3.96 -0.98 28.49
N THR A 92 4.27 -2.06 27.77
CA THR A 92 5.14 -1.98 26.59
C THR A 92 4.49 -1.12 25.51
N GLU A 93 5.19 -0.09 25.09
CA GLU A 93 4.79 0.77 23.98
C GLU A 93 5.39 0.29 22.67
N TYR A 94 4.65 0.57 21.59
CA TYR A 94 4.98 0.17 20.25
C TYR A 94 4.88 1.35 19.29
N ALA A 95 5.78 1.39 18.33
CA ALA A 95 5.65 2.24 17.14
C ALA A 95 5.47 1.36 15.90
N GLY A 96 4.86 1.93 14.86
CA GLY A 96 4.68 1.21 13.61
C GLY A 96 4.62 2.10 12.40
N VAL A 97 4.91 1.47 11.27
CA VAL A 97 4.70 2.01 9.92
C VAL A 97 3.68 1.14 9.21
N ALA A 98 2.66 1.78 8.65
CA ALA A 98 1.68 1.16 7.77
C ALA A 98 1.98 1.53 6.32
N TYR A 99 1.81 0.59 5.41
CA TYR A 99 2.00 0.82 3.98
C TYR A 99 0.96 0.04 3.18
N SER A 100 0.48 0.63 2.09
CA SER A 100 -0.37 -0.04 1.11
C SER A 100 -0.44 0.75 -0.20
N PRO A 101 -0.80 0.08 -1.32
CA PRO A 101 -1.39 0.78 -2.44
C PRO A 101 -2.66 1.54 -2.01
N ALA A 102 -2.92 2.70 -2.62
CA ALA A 102 -4.05 3.56 -2.27
C ALA A 102 -5.43 2.89 -2.35
N SER A 103 -5.59 1.84 -3.16
CA SER A 103 -6.84 1.07 -3.27
C SER A 103 -6.93 -0.15 -2.37
N ALA A 104 -5.96 -0.38 -1.48
CA ALA A 104 -5.87 -1.56 -0.63
C ALA A 104 -5.80 -1.21 0.87
N SER A 105 -6.05 -2.21 1.71
CA SER A 105 -5.89 -2.08 3.16
C SER A 105 -4.41 -2.00 3.57
N HIS A 106 -4.12 -1.24 4.62
CA HIS A 106 -2.78 -1.10 5.17
C HIS A 106 -2.25 -2.40 5.79
N THR A 107 -0.98 -2.70 5.49
CA THR A 107 -0.18 -3.67 6.23
C THR A 107 0.70 -2.93 7.22
N TRP A 108 0.74 -3.40 8.47
CA TRP A 108 1.54 -2.78 9.53
C TRP A 108 2.80 -3.58 9.81
N LYS A 109 3.91 -2.86 10.02
CA LYS A 109 5.07 -3.35 10.76
C LYS A 109 5.16 -2.59 12.06
N THR A 110 5.23 -3.33 13.16
CA THR A 110 5.17 -2.79 14.52
C THR A 110 6.36 -3.32 15.32
N TYR A 111 6.97 -2.45 16.11
CA TYR A 111 8.13 -2.76 16.94
C TYR A 111 7.95 -2.13 18.32
N LYS A 112 8.57 -2.73 19.34
CA LYS A 112 8.61 -2.11 20.66
C LYS A 112 9.45 -0.85 20.60
N CYS A 113 9.08 0.18 21.35
CA CYS A 113 9.87 1.42 21.40
C CYS A 113 11.32 1.16 21.83
N SER A 114 11.56 0.23 22.75
CA SER A 114 12.91 -0.17 23.21
C SER A 114 13.78 -0.80 22.13
N ASP A 115 13.18 -1.28 21.05
CA ASP A 115 13.88 -1.98 19.98
C ASP A 115 14.16 -1.04 18.80
N LEU A 116 13.70 0.21 18.84
CA LEU A 116 13.89 1.19 17.77
C LEU A 116 15.25 1.89 17.91
N ALA A 117 15.89 2.31 16.82
CA ALA A 117 15.42 2.32 15.43
C ALA A 117 15.42 0.92 14.74
N GLN A 118 14.56 0.74 13.73
CA GLN A 118 14.42 -0.50 12.96
C GLN A 118 14.44 -0.26 11.45
N GLU A 119 15.18 -1.09 10.72
CA GLU A 119 15.20 -1.07 9.26
C GLU A 119 13.93 -1.70 8.67
N ILE A 120 13.35 -1.00 7.70
CA ILE A 120 12.22 -1.46 6.91
C ILE A 120 12.73 -1.73 5.51
N ASN A 121 12.52 -2.96 5.04
CA ASN A 121 12.67 -3.33 3.64
C ASN A 121 11.47 -4.22 3.29
N VAL A 122 10.57 -3.71 2.45
CA VAL A 122 9.37 -4.41 2.03
C VAL A 122 9.15 -4.24 0.54
N THR A 123 8.65 -5.30 -0.08
CA THR A 123 8.17 -5.31 -1.46
C THR A 123 6.68 -5.56 -1.46
N GLY A 124 5.95 -4.89 -2.33
CA GLY A 124 4.51 -5.09 -2.49
C GLY A 124 4.06 -5.01 -3.93
N SER A 125 2.81 -5.39 -4.17
CA SER A 125 2.14 -5.27 -5.45
C SER A 125 1.19 -4.07 -5.46
N ARG A 126 1.02 -3.43 -6.62
CA ARG A 126 0.10 -2.32 -6.86
C ARG A 126 -0.44 -2.40 -8.29
N LYS A 127 -1.48 -1.62 -8.61
CA LYS A 127 -1.89 -1.38 -10.01
C LYS A 127 -0.92 -0.40 -10.68
N ALA A 128 -0.84 -0.46 -12.01
CA ALA A 128 -0.05 0.48 -12.79
C ALA A 128 -0.46 1.94 -12.51
N GLY A 129 0.53 2.78 -12.17
CA GLY A 129 0.32 4.18 -11.83
C GLY A 129 -0.33 4.43 -10.46
N GLU A 130 -0.58 3.40 -9.66
CA GLU A 130 -1.19 3.55 -8.35
C GLU A 130 -0.20 4.13 -7.32
N ALA A 131 -0.68 5.08 -6.53
CA ALA A 131 0.09 5.68 -5.44
C ALA A 131 0.24 4.73 -4.25
N ILE A 132 1.29 4.95 -3.44
CA ILE A 132 1.53 4.22 -2.20
C ILE A 132 1.24 5.13 -1.01
N ASP A 133 0.36 4.68 -0.12
CA ASP A 133 0.07 5.34 1.14
C ASP A 133 0.97 4.80 2.24
N ILE A 134 1.58 5.71 2.99
CA ILE A 134 2.47 5.40 4.11
C ILE A 134 1.98 6.16 5.34
N LYS A 135 1.80 5.43 6.45
CA LYS A 135 1.36 5.95 7.73
C LYS A 135 2.36 5.60 8.82
N VAL A 136 2.44 6.45 9.83
CA VAL A 136 3.15 6.12 11.07
C VAL A 136 2.24 6.38 12.27
N GLY A 137 2.49 5.65 13.34
CA GLY A 137 1.74 5.79 14.58
C GLY A 137 2.37 4.98 15.69
N GLY A 138 1.79 5.11 16.88
CA GLY A 138 2.20 4.34 18.05
C GLY A 138 1.03 3.97 18.93
N THR A 139 1.27 3.05 19.86
CA THR A 139 0.30 2.71 20.91
C THR A 139 0.48 3.64 22.10
N SER A 140 -0.62 4.20 22.61
CA SER A 140 -0.56 4.95 23.86
C SER A 140 -0.47 4.01 25.07
N GLY A 141 0.24 4.43 26.11
CA GLY A 141 0.45 3.67 27.35
C GLY A 141 -0.84 3.32 28.12
N THR A 142 -1.98 3.93 27.79
CA THR A 142 -3.30 3.53 28.33
C THR A 142 -3.97 2.54 27.38
N ALA A 143 -3.89 1.25 27.74
CA ALA A 143 -4.56 0.12 27.08
C ALA A 143 -4.08 -0.24 25.66
N ASN A 144 -2.85 0.13 25.27
CA ASN A 144 -2.27 -0.19 23.96
C ASN A 144 -3.16 0.21 22.77
N THR A 145 -3.91 1.30 22.94
CA THR A 145 -4.76 1.83 21.87
C THR A 145 -3.89 2.51 20.82
N TRP A 146 -4.13 2.18 19.54
CA TRP A 146 -3.39 2.74 18.42
C TRP A 146 -3.86 4.15 18.11
N ASN A 147 -2.92 5.09 18.13
CA ASN A 147 -3.12 6.42 17.60
C ASN A 147 -2.35 6.53 16.27
N THR A 148 -3.10 6.68 15.19
CA THR A 148 -2.55 6.82 13.84
C THR A 148 -3.13 8.09 13.24
N THR A 149 -2.36 9.17 13.15
CA THR A 149 -2.87 10.43 12.60
C THR A 149 -2.06 10.98 11.44
N SER A 150 -0.89 10.41 11.14
CA SER A 150 -0.02 10.92 10.07
C SER A 150 0.01 9.97 8.87
N ASN A 151 -0.42 10.48 7.72
CA ASN A 151 -0.47 9.78 6.44
C ASN A 151 0.20 10.62 5.35
N SER A 152 0.87 9.97 4.40
CA SER A 152 1.38 10.60 3.19
C SER A 152 1.26 9.64 2.02
N THR A 153 0.90 10.19 0.87
CA THR A 153 0.66 9.44 -0.37
C THR A 153 1.74 9.82 -1.39
N TYR A 154 2.37 8.81 -1.99
CA TYR A 154 3.54 8.97 -2.86
C TYR A 154 3.27 8.42 -4.26
N ASN A 155 3.65 9.18 -5.30
CA ASN A 155 3.32 8.89 -6.70
C ASN A 155 4.55 8.35 -7.46
N ILE A 156 4.87 7.08 -7.27
CA ILE A 156 6.06 6.43 -7.85
C ILE A 156 5.96 6.05 -9.34
N GLY A 157 5.16 6.79 -10.12
CA GLY A 157 5.03 6.59 -11.57
C GLY A 157 4.52 5.21 -11.99
N SER A 158 4.72 4.85 -13.25
CA SER A 158 4.25 3.61 -13.90
C SER A 158 5.39 2.84 -14.54
#